data_AF-A0A1I6G403-F1
#
_entry.id   AF-A0A1I6G403-F1
#
_cell.length_a   1.000
_cell.length_b   1.000
_cell.length_c   1.000
_cell.angle_alpha   90.00
_cell.angle_beta   90.00
_cell.angle_gamma   90.00
#
_symmetry.space_group_name_H-M   'P 1'
#
loop_
_entity.id
_entity.type
_entity.pdbx_description
1 polymer ?
#
loop_
_entity_poly.entity_id
_entity_poly.type
_entity_poly.pdbx_seq_one_letter_code
_entity_poly.pdbx_strand_id
1 'polypeptide(L)'
;MEHRFDPLLVAAGGFVGAVLRYGVDVAVPGVGGTLAVNVLGSFALGALLVVVRRHHVRLLLGTGLLSSFTTYSTFAVQTAALGPRWGLVNVGANYALGFAAAVLGLSVGGRLR
;
A
#
# COMPACT_ATOMS: atom_id res chain seq x y z
N MET A 1 -3.08 30.40 -1.57
CA MET A 1 -1.81 29.99 -0.93
C MET A 1 -1.91 28.68 -0.14
N GLU A 2 -3.11 28.07 0.00
CA GLU A 2 -3.34 26.90 0.87
C GLU A 2 -2.63 25.60 0.45
N HIS A 3 -2.32 25.41 -0.83
CA HIS A 3 -1.72 24.17 -1.36
C HIS A 3 -0.18 24.17 -1.42
N ARG A 4 0.50 25.23 -0.94
CA ARG A 4 1.96 25.35 -1.09
C ARG A 4 2.73 24.25 -0.34
N PHE A 5 2.13 23.68 0.70
CA PHE A 5 2.75 22.66 1.55
C PHE A 5 2.32 21.23 1.21
N ASP A 6 1.39 21.04 0.29
CA ASP A 6 0.88 19.73 -0.11
C ASP A 6 2.00 18.77 -0.59
N PRO A 7 2.98 19.21 -1.40
CA PRO A 7 4.08 18.35 -1.79
C PRO A 7 4.94 17.89 -0.60
N LEU A 8 5.07 18.71 0.45
CA LEU A 8 5.84 18.34 1.64
C LEU A 8 5.13 17.25 2.44
N LEU A 9 3.80 17.27 2.49
CA LEU A 9 3.02 16.20 3.12
C LEU A 9 3.17 14.89 2.36
N VAL A 10 3.10 14.94 1.02
CA VAL A 10 3.32 13.75 0.18
C VAL A 10 4.75 13.24 0.37
N ALA A 11 5.75 14.12 0.39
CA ALA A 11 7.16 13.74 0.58
C ALA A 11 7.41 13.11 1.96
N ALA A 12 6.87 13.71 3.03
CA ALA A 12 7.01 13.18 4.39
C ALA A 12 6.35 11.79 4.52
N GLY A 13 5.12 11.65 4.00
CA GLY A 13 4.45 10.35 3.98
C GLY A 13 5.22 9.32 3.16
N GLY A 14 5.65 9.71 1.96
CA GLY A 14 6.40 8.83 1.05
C GLY A 14 7.71 8.34 1.64
N PHE A 15 8.47 9.21 2.31
CA PHE A 15 9.66 8.83 3.06
C PHE A 15 9.36 7.74 4.10
N VAL A 16 8.36 7.96 4.95
CA VAL A 16 7.97 6.98 5.98
C VAL A 16 7.51 5.66 5.33
N GLY A 17 6.67 5.74 4.30
CA GLY A 17 6.18 4.55 3.60
C GLY A 17 7.30 3.71 2.97
N ALA A 18 8.27 4.37 2.33
CA ALA A 18 9.42 3.70 1.73
C ALA A 18 10.32 3.03 2.78
N VAL A 19 10.60 3.71 3.91
CA VAL A 19 11.39 3.15 5.01
C VAL A 19 10.68 1.95 5.64
N LEU A 20 9.37 2.03 5.87
CA LEU A 20 8.59 0.90 6.40
C LEU A 20 8.60 -0.30 5.44
N ARG A 21 8.41 -0.07 4.13
CA ARG A 21 8.50 -1.13 3.13
C ARG A 21 9.88 -1.77 3.12
N TYR A 22 10.93 -0.97 3.18
CA TYR A 22 12.30 -1.47 3.28
C TYR A 22 12.49 -2.35 4.53
N GLY A 23 11.98 -1.92 5.68
CA GLY A 23 12.01 -2.72 6.91
C GLY A 23 11.31 -4.08 6.76
N VAL A 24 10.16 -4.12 6.08
CA VAL A 24 9.45 -5.37 5.78
C VAL A 24 10.25 -6.25 4.82
N ASP A 25 10.87 -5.68 3.79
CA ASP A 25 11.69 -6.41 2.82
C ASP A 25 12.93 -7.05 3.48
N VAL A 26 13.54 -6.36 4.44
CA VAL A 26 14.63 -6.91 5.26
C VAL A 26 14.15 -8.07 6.15
N ALA A 27 12.97 -7.94 6.76
CA ALA A 27 12.43 -8.95 7.67
C ALA A 27 11.84 -10.18 6.95
N VAL A 28 11.22 -9.96 5.79
CA VAL A 28 10.55 -10.99 4.97
C VAL A 28 10.96 -10.81 3.51
N PRO A 29 12.12 -11.36 3.09
CA PRO A 29 12.63 -11.13 1.75
C PRO A 29 11.78 -11.75 0.64
N GLY A 30 11.79 -11.11 -0.52
CA GLY A 30 11.21 -11.66 -1.75
C GLY A 30 9.70 -11.44 -1.88
N VAL A 31 9.02 -12.36 -2.59
CA VAL A 31 7.61 -12.19 -2.99
C VAL A 31 6.66 -12.12 -1.79
N GLY A 32 7.02 -12.76 -0.67
CA GLY A 32 6.23 -12.74 0.56
C GLY A 32 6.18 -11.35 1.20
N GLY A 33 7.32 -10.64 1.26
CA GLY A 33 7.38 -9.28 1.77
C GLY A 33 6.58 -8.31 0.91
N THR A 34 6.75 -8.39 -0.42
CA THR A 34 5.97 -7.58 -1.37
C THR A 34 4.48 -7.83 -1.25
N LEU A 35 4.05 -9.09 -1.15
CA LEU A 35 2.65 -9.42 -0.95
C LEU A 35 2.13 -8.84 0.37
N ALA A 36 2.88 -8.97 1.47
CA ALA A 36 2.49 -8.45 2.77
C ALA A 36 2.28 -6.93 2.75
N VAL A 37 3.24 -6.16 2.21
CA VAL A 37 3.10 -4.69 2.15
C VAL A 37 1.94 -4.26 1.25
N ASN A 38 1.72 -4.95 0.12
CA ASN A 38 0.61 -4.66 -0.78
C ASN A 38 -0.76 -4.95 -0.15
N VAL A 39 -0.90 -6.07 0.54
CA VAL A 39 -2.15 -6.46 1.22
C VAL A 39 -2.44 -5.55 2.41
N LEU A 40 -1.46 -5.31 3.28
CA LEU A 40 -1.61 -4.41 4.42
C LEU A 40 -1.90 -2.98 3.98
N GLY A 41 -1.20 -2.50 2.94
CA GLY A 41 -1.43 -1.19 2.37
C GLY A 41 -2.82 -1.04 1.74
N SER A 42 -3.32 -2.09 1.07
CA SER A 42 -4.67 -2.12 0.51
C SER A 42 -5.75 -2.05 1.60
N PHE A 43 -5.59 -2.80 2.69
CA PHE A 43 -6.48 -2.70 3.86
C PHE A 43 -6.47 -1.29 4.45
N ALA A 44 -5.29 -0.75 4.73
CA ALA A 44 -5.14 0.57 5.30
C ALA A 44 -5.73 1.66 4.39
N LEU A 45 -5.56 1.55 3.07
CA LEU A 45 -6.14 2.48 2.10
C LEU A 45 -7.68 2.39 2.11
N GLY A 46 -8.25 1.19 2.13
CA GLY A 46 -9.69 1.00 2.26
C GLY A 46 -10.26 1.68 3.51
N ALA A 47 -9.63 1.48 4.67
CA ALA A 47 -10.04 2.14 5.92
C ALA A 47 -9.88 3.66 5.85
N LEU A 48 -8.76 4.14 5.31
CA LEU A 48 -8.45 5.56 5.18
C LEU A 48 -9.52 6.32 4.38
N LEU A 49 -10.00 5.73 3.28
CA LEU A 49 -11.01 6.34 2.41
C LEU A 49 -12.33 6.62 3.16
N VAL A 50 -12.65 5.81 4.16
CA VAL A 50 -13.85 6.02 4.97
C VAL A 50 -13.57 6.97 6.12
N VAL A 51 -12.53 6.72 6.91
CA VAL A 51 -12.30 7.45 8.17
C VAL A 51 -11.84 8.89 7.92
N VAL A 52 -11.01 9.14 6.91
CA VAL A 52 -10.33 10.42 6.74
C VAL A 52 -10.97 11.28 5.65
N ARG A 53 -11.58 12.40 6.06
CA ARG A 53 -12.14 13.40 5.15
C ARG A 53 -11.21 14.58 4.84
N ARG A 54 -10.23 14.86 5.71
CA ARG A 54 -9.33 16.01 5.58
C ARG A 54 -8.32 15.81 4.45
N HIS A 55 -8.24 16.76 3.52
CA HIS A 55 -7.39 16.67 2.32
C HIS A 55 -5.90 16.46 2.66
N HIS A 56 -5.35 17.27 3.56
CA HIS A 56 -3.94 17.18 3.97
C HIS A 56 -3.58 15.80 4.56
N VAL A 57 -4.48 15.19 5.34
CA VAL A 57 -4.27 13.84 5.89
C VAL A 57 -4.31 12.79 4.78
N ARG A 58 -5.19 12.95 3.77
CA ARG A 58 -5.21 12.06 2.60
C ARG A 58 -3.95 12.17 1.75
N LEU A 59 -3.38 13.37 1.61
CA LEU A 59 -2.10 13.55 0.94
C LEU A 59 -0.95 12.86 1.71
N LEU A 60 -0.87 13.08 3.02
CA LEU A 60 0.16 12.48 3.86
C LEU A 60 0.06 10.96 3.88
N LEU A 61 -1.11 10.42 4.24
CA LEU A 61 -1.29 8.99 4.47
C LEU A 61 -1.58 8.21 3.19
N GLY A 62 -2.47 8.70 2.33
CA GLY A 62 -2.85 8.00 1.09
C GLY A 62 -1.81 8.17 0.00
N THR A 63 -1.63 9.41 -0.47
CA THR A 63 -0.75 9.71 -1.60
C THR A 63 0.72 9.57 -1.24
N GLY A 64 1.13 9.92 -0.02
CA GLY A 64 2.51 9.77 0.45
C GLY A 64 2.77 8.34 0.95
N LEU A 65 2.34 8.05 2.18
CA LEU A 65 2.71 6.85 2.91
C LEU A 65 2.28 5.56 2.22
N LEU A 66 0.99 5.39 1.96
CA LEU A 66 0.47 4.12 1.43
C LEU A 66 0.93 3.86 -0.01
N SER A 67 1.09 4.90 -0.84
CA SER A 67 1.61 4.73 -2.20
C SER A 67 3.08 4.27 -2.22
N SER A 68 3.88 4.71 -1.25
CA SER A 68 5.31 4.36 -1.15
C SER A 68 5.55 3.08 -0.35
N PHE A 69 4.64 2.76 0.58
CA PHE A 69 4.62 1.51 1.33
C PHE A 69 4.21 0.31 0.47
N THR A 70 3.27 0.49 -0.46
CA THR A 70 2.93 -0.52 -1.47
C THR A 70 3.86 -0.40 -2.67
N THR A 71 3.94 -1.43 -3.52
CA THR A 71 4.79 -1.40 -4.72
C THR A 71 4.28 -2.30 -5.83
N TYR A 72 4.03 -1.69 -7.01
CA TYR A 72 3.74 -2.44 -8.23
C TYR A 72 5.01 -2.84 -8.98
N SER A 73 6.03 -1.98 -9.02
CA SER A 73 7.28 -2.24 -9.74
C SER A 73 8.01 -3.46 -9.21
N THR A 74 8.17 -3.58 -7.89
CA THR A 74 8.82 -4.74 -7.26
C THR A 74 7.99 -6.02 -7.48
N PHE A 75 6.67 -5.92 -7.33
CA PHE A 75 5.74 -7.01 -7.64
C PHE A 75 5.89 -7.50 -9.08
N ALA A 76 5.96 -6.59 -10.06
CA ALA A 76 6.06 -6.94 -11.48
C ALA A 76 7.40 -7.63 -11.79
N VAL A 77 8.52 -7.10 -11.28
CA VAL A 77 9.86 -7.71 -11.47
C VAL A 77 9.92 -9.09 -10.84
N GLN A 78 9.47 -9.23 -9.59
CA GLN A 78 9.46 -10.52 -8.89
C GLN A 78 8.55 -11.53 -9.58
N THR A 79 7.37 -11.10 -10.04
CA THR A 79 6.43 -11.94 -10.80
C THR A 79 7.06 -12.46 -12.09
N ALA A 80 7.74 -11.59 -12.86
CA ALA A 80 8.41 -11.98 -14.09
C ALA A 80 9.54 -13.00 -13.82
N ALA A 81 10.27 -12.84 -12.72
CA ALA A 81 11.35 -13.75 -12.33
C ALA A 81 10.88 -15.15 -11.89
N LEU A 82 9.63 -15.30 -11.45
CA LEU A 82 9.06 -16.57 -11.00
C LEU A 82 8.70 -17.55 -12.15
N GLY A 83 8.71 -17.08 -13.40
CA GLY A 83 8.23 -17.84 -14.56
C GLY A 83 6.70 -17.98 -14.60
N PRO A 84 6.13 -18.58 -15.65
CA PRO A 84 4.69 -18.47 -15.95
C PRO A 84 3.77 -19.01 -14.85
N ARG A 85 4.06 -20.22 -14.33
CA ARG A 85 3.20 -20.89 -13.34
C ARG A 85 3.18 -20.13 -12.01
N TRP A 86 4.36 -19.86 -11.44
CA TRP A 86 4.46 -19.21 -10.13
C TRP A 86 4.19 -17.69 -10.22
N GLY A 87 4.49 -17.06 -11.36
CA GLY A 87 4.08 -15.70 -11.65
C GLY A 87 2.56 -15.54 -11.64
N LEU A 88 1.82 -16.46 -12.28
CA LEU A 88 0.35 -16.45 -12.25
C LEU A 88 -0.21 -16.59 -10.82
N VAL A 89 0.39 -17.47 -10.00
CA VAL A 89 0.03 -17.61 -8.58
C VAL A 89 0.28 -16.30 -7.82
N ASN A 90 1.43 -15.65 -8.02
CA ASN A 90 1.76 -14.40 -7.34
C ASN A 90 0.82 -13.24 -7.74
N VAL A 91 0.46 -13.17 -9.03
CA VAL A 91 -0.54 -12.22 -9.55
C VAL A 91 -1.89 -12.47 -8.89
N GLY A 92 -2.36 -13.72 -8.92
CA GLY A 92 -3.62 -14.12 -8.31
C GLY A 92 -3.67 -13.79 -6.82
N ALA A 93 -2.60 -14.08 -6.08
CA ALA A 93 -2.49 -13.79 -4.65
C ALA A 93 -2.54 -12.29 -4.36
N ASN A 94 -1.75 -11.46 -5.08
CA ASN A 94 -1.71 -10.02 -4.85
C ASN A 94 -3.08 -9.36 -5.10
N TYR A 95 -3.74 -9.69 -6.22
CA TYR A 95 -5.04 -9.11 -6.52
C TYR A 95 -6.14 -9.64 -5.60
N ALA A 96 -6.24 -10.95 -5.40
CA ALA A 96 -7.30 -11.52 -4.57
C ALA A 96 -7.19 -11.05 -3.12
N LEU A 97 -6.01 -11.15 -2.51
CA LEU A 97 -5.79 -10.73 -1.12
C LEU A 97 -5.82 -9.21 -0.99
N GLY A 98 -5.28 -8.47 -1.95
CA GLY A 98 -5.30 -7.00 -1.96
C GLY A 98 -6.73 -6.45 -2.03
N PHE A 99 -7.58 -6.97 -2.94
CA PHE A 99 -8.98 -6.55 -3.02
C PHE A 99 -9.78 -6.97 -1.79
N ALA A 100 -9.61 -8.20 -1.31
CA ALA A 100 -10.27 -8.64 -0.07
C ALA A 100 -9.88 -7.74 1.11
N ALA A 101 -8.59 -7.42 1.24
CA ALA A 101 -8.08 -6.51 2.26
C ALA A 101 -8.68 -5.11 2.12
N ALA A 102 -8.77 -4.54 0.91
CA ALA A 102 -9.39 -3.24 0.69
C ALA A 102 -10.87 -3.22 1.10
N VAL A 103 -11.64 -4.26 0.75
CA VAL A 103 -13.06 -4.39 1.13
C VAL A 103 -13.22 -4.52 2.65
N LEU A 104 -12.35 -5.31 3.30
CA LEU A 104 -12.31 -5.39 4.75
C LEU A 104 -11.99 -4.04 5.38
N GLY A 105 -11.02 -3.31 4.82
CA GLY A 105 -10.66 -1.96 5.25
C GLY A 105 -11.84 -1.00 5.17
N LEU A 106 -12.56 -0.98 4.05
CA LEU A 106 -13.78 -0.16 3.87
C LEU A 106 -14.84 -0.53 4.91
N SER A 107 -15.05 -1.82 5.15
CA SER A 107 -16.05 -2.33 6.10
C SER A 107 -15.73 -1.98 7.55
N VAL A 108 -14.47 -2.13 7.96
CA VAL A 108 -13.99 -1.76 9.29
C VAL A 108 -14.03 -0.24 9.46
N GLY A 109 -13.55 0.52 8.48
CA GLY A 109 -13.61 1.98 8.48
C GLY A 109 -15.03 2.54 8.57
N GLY A 110 -16.00 1.85 7.98
CA GLY A 110 -17.43 2.19 8.08
C GLY A 110 -17.99 2.06 9.50
N ARG A 111 -17.45 1.16 10.32
CA ARG A 111 -17.85 0.99 11.73
C ARG A 111 -17.23 2.02 12.68
N LEU A 112 -16.19 2.72 12.23
CA LEU A 112 -15.45 3.73 13.01
C LEU A 112 -15.92 5.17 12.77
N ARG A 113 -16.90 5.34 11.87
CA ARG A 113 -17.53 6.63 11.56
C ARG A 113 -18.77 6.86 12.41
#